data_AF-A0A958TFW5-F1
#
_entry.id   AF-A0A958TFW5-F1
#
_cell.length_a   1.000
_cell.length_b   1.000
_cell.length_c   1.000
_cell.angle_alpha   90.00
_cell.angle_beta   90.00
_cell.angle_gamma   90.00
#
_symmetry.space_group_name_H-M   'P 1'
#
loop_
_entity.id
_entity.type
_entity.pdbx_description
1 polymer ?
#
loop_
_entity_poly.entity_id
_entity_poly.type
_entity_poly.pdbx_seq_one_letter_code
_entity_poly.pdbx_strand_id
1 'polypeptide(L)'
;KLSNEGNIMWEKIQQGTPEEQVEYMEKMIEYNVGDIISTEEVYMKMRRYMSHKTHIGVLNGEEKYTCPLCGTSDVQLDKTTVTPAGTIQRIMKCNHDEKRYKIANKQYMEFLNNKIKNKL
;
A
#
# COMPACT_ATOMS: atom_id res chain seq x y z
N LYS A 1 -20.76 7.78 -11.93
CA LYS A 1 -20.61 8.84 -12.95
C LYS A 1 -21.46 8.42 -14.15
N LEU A 2 -22.45 9.22 -14.56
CA LEU A 2 -23.42 8.90 -15.64
C LEU A 2 -23.07 9.56 -16.99
N SER A 3 -21.91 10.23 -17.06
CA SER A 3 -21.25 10.72 -18.27
C SER A 3 -19.75 10.65 -17.99
N ASN A 4 -18.97 10.06 -18.89
CA ASN A 4 -17.52 10.07 -18.79
C ASN A 4 -17.00 10.86 -20.00
N GLU A 5 -16.56 12.09 -19.76
CA GLU A 5 -16.08 13.01 -20.79
C GLU A 5 -14.91 12.44 -21.61
N GLY A 6 -14.24 11.40 -21.11
CA GLY A 6 -13.19 10.66 -21.80
C GLY A 6 -13.55 10.23 -23.23
N ASN A 7 -14.75 9.68 -23.45
CA ASN A 7 -15.15 9.23 -24.79
C ASN A 7 -15.30 10.40 -25.77
N ILE A 8 -15.88 11.52 -25.30
CA ILE A 8 -16.06 12.73 -26.11
C ILE A 8 -14.70 13.33 -26.46
N MET A 9 -13.76 13.36 -25.50
CA MET A 9 -12.41 13.85 -25.74
C MET A 9 -11.69 13.02 -26.82
N TRP A 10 -11.76 11.69 -26.74
CA TRP A 10 -11.17 10.82 -27.76
C TRP A 10 -11.79 11.00 -29.15
N GLU A 11 -13.11 11.15 -29.24
CA GLU A 11 -13.81 11.41 -30.50
C GLU A 11 -13.34 12.73 -31.12
N LYS A 12 -13.24 13.80 -30.32
CA LYS A 12 -12.80 15.12 -30.77
C LYS A 12 -11.33 15.16 -31.17
N ILE A 13 -10.46 14.44 -30.46
CA ILE A 13 -9.04 14.29 -30.83
C ILE A 13 -8.88 13.57 -32.18
N GLN A 14 -9.71 12.56 -32.47
CA GLN A 14 -9.57 11.77 -33.70
C GLN A 14 -10.28 12.37 -34.90
N GLN A 15 -11.45 12.98 -34.70
CA GLN A 15 -12.39 13.34 -35.77
C GLN A 15 -12.76 14.84 -35.78
N GLY A 16 -12.32 15.62 -34.79
CA GLY A 16 -12.59 17.05 -34.71
C GLY A 16 -11.78 17.88 -35.71
N THR A 17 -12.09 19.19 -35.78
CA THR A 17 -11.28 20.15 -36.55
C THR A 17 -9.87 20.27 -35.96
N PRO A 18 -8.87 20.80 -36.70
CA PRO A 18 -7.53 21.00 -36.14
C PRO A 18 -7.51 21.78 -34.82
N GLU A 19 -8.40 22.77 -34.66
CA GLU A 19 -8.56 23.55 -33.44
C GLU A 19 -9.14 22.69 -32.30
N GLU A 20 -10.20 21.92 -32.57
CA GLU A 20 -10.79 20.99 -31.59
C GLU A 20 -9.77 19.92 -31.17
N GLN A 21 -8.97 19.40 -32.10
CA GLN A 21 -7.96 18.39 -31.78
C GLN A 21 -6.94 18.91 -30.77
N VAL A 22 -6.46 20.14 -30.95
CA VAL A 22 -5.52 20.77 -30.02
C VAL A 22 -6.18 21.03 -28.66
N GLU A 23 -7.36 21.64 -28.64
CA GLU A 23 -8.09 21.94 -27.40
C GLU A 23 -8.40 20.68 -26.59
N TYR A 24 -8.91 19.64 -27.24
CA TYR A 24 -9.29 18.41 -26.55
C TYR A 24 -8.10 17.54 -26.17
N MET A 25 -6.96 17.66 -26.86
CA MET A 25 -5.71 17.06 -26.40
C MET A 25 -5.25 17.66 -25.08
N GLU A 26 -5.29 18.98 -24.93
CA GLU A 26 -4.94 19.67 -23.68
C GLU A 26 -5.87 19.26 -22.54
N LYS A 27 -7.19 19.22 -22.79
CA LYS A 27 -8.18 18.73 -21.82
C LYS A 27 -7.93 17.27 -21.41
N MET A 28 -7.55 16.42 -22.36
CA MET A 28 -7.28 15.00 -22.07
C MET A 28 -6.05 14.84 -21.17
N ILE A 29 -5.03 15.67 -21.35
CA ILE A 29 -3.85 15.71 -20.47
C ILE A 29 -4.28 16.11 -19.05
N GLU A 30 -5.02 17.20 -18.90
CA GLU A 30 -5.49 17.67 -17.58
C GLU A 30 -6.37 16.63 -16.87
N TYR A 31 -7.33 16.05 -17.60
CA TYR A 31 -8.19 14.98 -17.08
C TYR A 31 -7.37 13.77 -16.59
N ASN A 32 -6.40 13.32 -17.38
CA ASN A 32 -5.57 12.16 -17.04
C ASN A 32 -4.66 12.41 -15.84
N VAL A 33 -4.18 13.64 -15.64
CA VAL A 33 -3.43 14.01 -14.41
C VAL A 33 -4.30 13.81 -13.17
N GLY A 34 -5.57 14.22 -13.23
CA GLY A 34 -6.54 13.98 -12.15
C GLY A 34 -6.79 12.49 -11.87
N ASP A 35 -6.86 11.68 -12.93
CA ASP A 35 -7.03 10.23 -12.83
C ASP A 35 -5.81 9.53 -12.20
N ILE A 36 -4.59 9.98 -12.47
CA ILE A 36 -3.37 9.46 -11.82
C ILE A 36 -3.46 9.63 -10.30
N ILE A 37 -3.74 10.85 -9.84
CA ILE A 37 -3.83 11.17 -8.40
C ILE A 37 -4.94 10.36 -7.75
N SER A 38 -6.14 10.35 -8.35
CA SER A 38 -7.28 9.60 -7.83
C SER A 38 -7.00 8.10 -7.72
N THR A 39 -6.33 7.54 -8.73
CA THR A 39 -5.96 6.12 -8.75
C THR A 39 -4.88 5.81 -7.72
N GLU A 40 -3.90 6.68 -7.55
CA GLU A 40 -2.87 6.56 -6.52
C GLU A 40 -3.47 6.57 -5.12
N GLU A 41 -4.39 7.49 -4.83
CA GLU A 41 -5.06 7.56 -3.52
C GLU A 41 -5.85 6.27 -3.21
N VAL A 42 -6.57 5.76 -4.21
CA VAL A 42 -7.31 4.49 -4.08
C VAL A 42 -6.33 3.34 -3.86
N TYR A 43 -5.24 3.30 -4.64
CA TYR A 43 -4.19 2.30 -4.49
C TYR A 43 -3.61 2.32 -3.08
N MET A 44 -3.23 3.49 -2.54
CA MET A 44 -2.67 3.63 -1.19
C MET A 44 -3.64 3.14 -0.12
N LYS A 45 -4.95 3.43 -0.25
CA LYS A 45 -5.99 2.93 0.67
C LYS A 45 -6.16 1.42 0.60
N MET A 46 -6.06 0.82 -0.58
CA MET A 46 -6.23 -0.62 -0.81
C MET A 46 -4.95 -1.43 -0.51
N ARG A 47 -3.78 -0.82 -0.63
CA ARG A 47 -2.46 -1.47 -0.50
C ARG A 47 -2.30 -2.25 0.81
N ARG A 48 -2.87 -1.76 1.92
CA ARG A 48 -2.86 -2.46 3.22
C ARG A 48 -3.59 -3.81 3.22
N TYR A 49 -4.52 -4.05 2.29
CA TYR A 49 -5.22 -5.32 2.15
C TYR A 49 -4.54 -6.28 1.16
N MET A 50 -3.63 -5.77 0.33
CA MET A 50 -2.89 -6.58 -0.65
C MET A 50 -1.81 -7.43 0.00
N SER A 51 -1.58 -8.65 -0.49
CA SER A 51 -0.43 -9.45 -0.06
C SER A 51 0.89 -8.78 -0.47
N HIS A 52 1.86 -8.71 0.44
CA HIS A 52 3.20 -8.22 0.12
C HIS A 52 3.99 -9.34 -0.56
N LYS A 53 4.63 -9.04 -1.69
CA LYS A 53 5.50 -9.98 -2.40
C LYS A 53 6.92 -10.01 -1.83
N THR A 54 7.37 -8.85 -1.37
CA THR A 54 8.69 -8.65 -0.76
C THR A 54 8.50 -8.00 0.59
N HIS A 55 9.38 -8.32 1.55
CA HIS A 55 9.40 -7.65 2.85
C HIS A 55 10.35 -6.46 2.79
N ILE A 56 9.82 -5.23 2.67
CA ILE A 56 10.62 -4.01 2.47
C ILE A 56 11.59 -3.76 3.62
N GLY A 57 11.17 -3.97 4.87
CA GLY A 57 12.09 -3.86 6.03
C GLY A 57 13.33 -4.75 5.88
N VAL A 58 13.14 -6.06 5.74
CA VAL A 58 14.23 -7.02 5.52
C VAL A 58 15.08 -6.69 4.29
N LEU A 59 14.46 -6.23 3.19
CA LEU A 59 15.20 -5.82 1.99
C LEU A 59 16.15 -4.65 2.29
N ASN A 60 15.74 -3.74 3.17
CA ASN A 60 16.52 -2.59 3.61
C ASN A 60 17.47 -2.93 4.79
N GLY A 61 17.59 -4.20 5.18
CA GLY A 61 18.46 -4.63 6.28
C GLY A 61 17.82 -4.57 7.68
N GLU A 62 16.52 -4.27 7.76
CA GLU A 62 15.79 -4.25 9.03
C GLU A 62 15.38 -5.64 9.50
N GLU A 63 14.98 -5.72 10.77
CA GLU A 63 14.56 -6.96 11.41
C GLU A 63 13.23 -7.51 10.85
N LYS A 64 13.06 -8.84 10.93
CA LYS A 64 11.89 -9.57 10.39
C LYS A 64 10.56 -9.23 11.07
N TYR A 65 10.59 -8.53 12.20
CA TYR A 65 9.38 -8.07 12.88
C TYR A 65 8.89 -6.72 12.37
N THR A 66 9.66 -5.98 11.56
CA THR A 66 9.27 -4.68 10.99
C THR A 66 8.12 -4.83 9.99
N CYS A 67 7.47 -3.71 9.64
CA CYS A 67 6.39 -3.75 8.67
C CYS A 67 6.91 -4.20 7.29
N PRO A 68 6.32 -5.23 6.66
CA PRO A 68 6.74 -5.66 5.31
C PRO A 68 6.42 -4.64 4.22
N LEU A 69 5.55 -3.66 4.50
CA LEU A 69 5.04 -2.71 3.51
C LEU A 69 5.79 -1.37 3.50
N CYS A 70 6.12 -0.82 4.66
CA CYS A 70 6.85 0.45 4.78
C CYS A 70 8.20 0.30 5.48
N GLY A 71 8.52 -0.86 6.06
CA GLY A 71 9.81 -1.11 6.72
C GLY A 71 9.94 -0.56 8.14
N THR A 72 8.95 0.19 8.65
CA THR A 72 9.03 0.76 10.00
C THR A 72 9.06 -0.31 11.10
N SER A 73 9.77 -0.02 12.19
CA SER A 73 9.73 -0.78 13.44
C SER A 73 8.61 -0.32 14.38
N ASP A 74 7.86 0.75 14.03
CA ASP A 74 6.70 1.21 14.80
C ASP A 74 5.48 0.31 14.57
N VAL A 75 5.53 -0.83 15.25
CA VAL A 75 4.58 -1.92 15.11
C VAL A 75 4.14 -2.42 16.49
N GLN A 76 2.95 -3.00 16.54
CA GLN A 76 2.33 -3.54 17.76
C GLN A 76 1.69 -4.90 17.51
N LEU A 77 1.53 -5.68 18.58
CA LEU A 77 0.79 -6.95 18.51
C LEU A 77 -0.72 -6.65 18.40
N ASP A 78 -1.36 -7.17 17.36
CA ASP A 78 -2.81 -7.04 17.14
C ASP A 78 -3.54 -8.30 17.65
N LYS A 79 -3.03 -9.49 17.32
CA LYS A 79 -3.65 -10.75 17.73
C LYS A 79 -2.64 -11.89 17.83
N THR A 80 -2.89 -12.83 18.72
CA THR A 80 -2.20 -14.13 18.73
C THR A 80 -3.14 -15.21 18.21
N THR A 81 -2.63 -16.06 17.33
CA THR A 81 -3.38 -17.19 16.76
C THR A 81 -2.58 -18.47 16.92
N VAL A 82 -3.25 -19.59 17.16
CA VAL A 82 -2.63 -20.91 17.25
C VAL A 82 -3.21 -21.78 16.14
N THR A 83 -2.36 -22.44 15.36
CA THR A 83 -2.81 -23.36 14.31
C THR A 83 -3.27 -24.69 14.94
N PRO A 84 -4.04 -25.53 14.22
CA PRO A 84 -4.40 -26.86 14.71
C PRO A 84 -3.18 -27.73 15.05
N ALA A 85 -2.04 -27.50 14.39
CA ALA A 85 -0.77 -28.16 14.69
C ALA A 85 -0.05 -27.58 15.94
N GLY A 86 -0.69 -26.69 16.70
CA GLY A 86 -0.11 -26.07 17.90
C GLY A 86 0.90 -24.95 17.64
N THR A 87 1.07 -24.51 16.39
CA THR A 87 2.04 -23.45 16.06
C THR A 87 1.50 -22.08 16.45
N ILE A 88 2.22 -21.37 17.32
CA ILE A 88 1.89 -19.99 17.71
C ILE A 88 2.32 -19.03 16.59
N GLN A 89 1.35 -18.28 16.09
CA GLN A 89 1.53 -17.21 15.10
C GLN A 89 1.13 -15.88 15.73
N ARG A 90 1.90 -14.83 15.45
CA ARG A 90 1.66 -13.47 15.96
C ARG A 90 1.25 -12.60 14.79
N ILE A 91 0.10 -11.94 14.93
CA ILE A 91 -0.39 -10.96 13.97
C ILE A 91 0.03 -9.60 14.49
N MET A 92 0.94 -8.96 13.77
CA MET A 92 1.41 -7.61 14.03
C MET A 92 0.58 -6.61 13.22
N LYS A 93 0.43 -5.40 13.75
CA LYS A 93 -0.14 -4.24 13.07
C LYS A 93 0.91 -3.12 13.04
N CYS A 94 1.12 -2.55 11.87
CA CYS A 94 1.90 -1.32 11.69
C CYS A 94 1.07 -0.11 12.11
N ASN A 95 1.69 0.84 12.83
CA ASN A 95 1.03 2.07 13.27
C ASN A 95 0.97 3.14 12.18
N HIS A 96 1.80 3.04 11.14
CA HIS A 96 1.88 4.03 10.07
C HIS A 96 0.89 3.78 8.91
N ASP A 97 0.75 2.54 8.46
CA ASP A 97 -0.08 2.17 7.29
C ASP A 97 -1.22 1.20 7.63
N GLU A 98 -1.39 0.88 8.92
CA GLU A 98 -2.35 -0.07 9.46
C GLU A 98 -2.24 -1.50 8.89
N LYS A 99 -1.14 -1.82 8.21
CA LYS A 99 -0.92 -3.14 7.63
C LYS A 99 -0.88 -4.17 8.73
N ARG A 100 -1.73 -5.20 8.61
CA ARG A 100 -1.62 -6.43 9.40
C ARG A 100 -0.78 -7.46 8.67
N TYR A 101 0.13 -8.10 9.38
CA TYR A 101 1.00 -9.14 8.85
C TYR A 101 1.34 -10.16 9.93
N LYS A 102 1.73 -11.35 9.50
CA LYS A 102 1.95 -12.49 10.38
C LYS A 102 3.45 -12.74 10.53
N ILE A 103 3.90 -12.95 11.76
CA ILE A 103 5.25 -13.40 12.09
C ILE A 103 5.18 -14.65 12.97
N ALA A 104 6.27 -15.43 12.98
CA ALA A 104 6.39 -16.56 13.90
C ALA A 104 6.75 -16.08 15.32
N ASN A 105 6.51 -16.94 16.31
CA ASN A 105 6.69 -16.57 17.71
C ASN A 105 8.13 -16.17 18.04
N LYS A 106 9.14 -16.80 17.41
CA LYS A 106 10.55 -16.46 17.63
C LYS A 106 10.84 -14.98 17.32
N GLN A 107 10.38 -14.49 16.17
CA GLN A 107 10.57 -13.10 15.75
C GLN A 107 9.86 -12.12 16.68
N TYR A 108 8.73 -12.53 17.25
CA TYR A 108 8.05 -11.71 18.26
C TYR A 108 8.83 -11.63 19.58
N MET A 109 9.49 -12.70 20.01
CA MET A 109 10.36 -12.65 21.19
C MET A 109 11.58 -11.75 20.93
N GLU A 110 12.16 -11.79 19.73
CA GLU A 110 13.24 -10.88 19.30
C GLU A 110 12.79 -9.41 19.38
N PHE A 111 11.58 -9.11 18.89
CA PHE A 111 10.97 -7.78 19.02
C PHE A 111 10.83 -7.32 20.47
N LEU A 112 10.34 -8.19 21.36
CA LEU A 112 10.21 -7.85 22.79
C LEU A 112 11.57 -7.59 23.44
N ASN A 113 12.57 -8.42 23.15
CA ASN A 113 13.92 -8.23 23.64
C ASN A 113 14.51 -6.90 23.16
N ASN A 114 14.30 -6.53 21.90
CA ASN A 114 14.73 -5.24 21.36
C ASN A 114 14.03 -4.07 22.06
N LYS A 115 12.71 -4.14 22.27
CA LYS A 115 11.96 -3.13 23.03
C LYS A 115 12.41 -2.97 24.48
N ILE A 116 12.80 -4.06 25.14
CA ILE A 116 13.33 -4.01 26.51
C ILE A 116 14.70 -3.34 26.52
N LYS A 117 15.60 -3.72 25.60
CA LYS A 117 16.93 -3.14 25.48
C LYS A 117 16.90 -1.64 25.22
N ASN A 118 15.98 -1.15 24.38
CA ASN A 118 15.88 0.27 24.05
C ASN A 118 15.12 1.11 25.09
N LYS A 119 14.56 0.49 26.13
CA LYS A 119 13.92 1.18 27.27
C LYS A 119 14.86 1.33 28.48
N LEU A 120 16.01 0.67 28.45
CA LEU A 120 17.12 0.82 29.38
C LEU A 120 18.13 1.82 28.81
#